data_AF-A0A379V3D8-F1
#
_entry.id   AF-A0A379V3D8-F1
#
_cell.length_a   1.000
_cell.length_b   1.000
_cell.length_c   1.000
_cell.angle_alpha   90.00
_cell.angle_beta   90.00
_cell.angle_gamma   90.00
#
_symmetry.space_group_name_H-M   'P 1'
#
loop_
_entity.id
_entity.type
_entity.pdbx_description
1 polymer ?
#
loop_
_entity_poly.entity_id
_entity_poly.type
_entity_poly.pdbx_seq_one_letter_code
_entity_poly.pdbx_strand_id
1 'polypeptide(L)'
;MKLESALRHFSPQGMHISDDVKGTSPDRLTGTDVMAAIGTTSSRARFGLAAFFGKAGISKTDEQQAVQALARHAMDTAPKNVRKAAGGEFGWCMLVLAQFAFAEYSRSAATSVTCHTCKGSGRITRTQTTRKVSYPWGKAPYWGQ
;
A
#
# COMPACT_ATOMS: atom_id res chain seq x y z
N MET A 1 -14.20 -21.54 3.26
CA MET A 1 -13.44 -21.34 2.01
C MET A 1 -12.16 -20.58 2.36
N LYS A 2 -10.98 -20.98 1.89
CA LYS A 2 -9.75 -20.18 2.06
C LYS A 2 -9.72 -19.12 0.96
N LEU A 3 -9.71 -17.83 1.27
CA LEU A 3 -9.75 -16.76 0.25
C LEU A 3 -8.60 -16.86 -0.76
N GLU A 4 -7.45 -17.37 -0.33
CA GLU A 4 -6.29 -17.66 -1.18
C GLU A 4 -6.59 -18.62 -2.34
N SER A 5 -7.54 -19.55 -2.20
CA SER A 5 -7.91 -20.46 -3.30
C SER A 5 -8.70 -19.75 -4.40
N ALA A 6 -9.37 -18.64 -4.08
CA ALA A 6 -10.07 -17.83 -5.07
C ALA A 6 -9.08 -17.17 -6.04
N LEU A 7 -7.88 -16.79 -5.56
CA LEU A 7 -6.83 -16.17 -6.38
C LEU A 7 -6.41 -17.03 -7.57
N ARG A 8 -6.48 -18.37 -7.43
CA ARG A 8 -6.14 -19.31 -8.50
C ARG A 8 -7.00 -19.12 -9.75
N HIS A 9 -8.23 -18.63 -9.60
CA HIS A 9 -9.16 -18.40 -10.72
C HIS A 9 -8.73 -17.22 -11.61
N PHE A 10 -7.82 -16.37 -11.14
CA PHE A 10 -7.25 -15.26 -11.92
C PHE A 10 -5.97 -15.64 -12.67
N SER A 11 -5.41 -16.82 -12.41
CA SER A 11 -4.27 -17.36 -13.16
C SER A 11 -4.77 -18.24 -14.31
N PRO A 12 -4.06 -18.29 -15.46
CA PRO A 12 -4.41 -19.19 -16.55
C PRO A 12 -4.44 -20.63 -16.05
N GLN A 13 -5.59 -21.29 -16.22
CA GLN A 13 -5.74 -22.69 -15.86
C GLN A 13 -5.07 -23.55 -16.94
N GLY A 14 -4.10 -24.35 -16.56
CA GLY A 14 -3.48 -25.33 -17.47
C GLY A 14 -4.52 -26.34 -17.97
N MET A 15 -4.21 -26.98 -19.10
CA MET A 15 -5.05 -28.06 -19.62
C MET A 15 -5.08 -29.22 -18.62
N HIS A 16 -6.23 -29.43 -17.99
CA HIS A 16 -6.45 -30.53 -17.06
C HIS A 16 -6.83 -31.79 -17.84
N ILE A 17 -5.83 -32.60 -18.23
CA ILE A 17 -6.04 -33.94 -18.79
C ILE A 17 -6.22 -34.90 -17.62
N SER A 18 -7.46 -35.26 -17.32
CA SER A 18 -7.79 -36.40 -16.46
C SER A 18 -8.93 -37.19 -17.08
N ASP A 19 -8.94 -38.51 -16.89
CA ASP A 19 -10.05 -39.41 -17.25
C ASP A 19 -11.16 -39.38 -16.17
N ASP A 20 -10.97 -38.59 -15.11
CA ASP A 20 -11.99 -38.37 -14.09
C ASP A 20 -13.21 -37.64 -14.67
N VAL A 21 -14.38 -38.28 -14.57
CA VAL A 21 -15.64 -37.61 -14.87
C VAL A 21 -15.83 -36.47 -13.88
N LYS A 22 -15.95 -35.24 -14.41
CA LYS A 22 -16.29 -34.05 -13.63
C LYS A 22 -17.58 -34.30 -12.85
N GLY A 23 -17.48 -34.58 -11.55
CA GLY A 23 -18.63 -34.91 -10.70
C GLY A 23 -19.72 -33.86 -10.79
N THR A 24 -20.96 -34.29 -11.02
CA THR A 24 -22.16 -33.44 -11.19
C THR A 24 -22.82 -33.05 -9.87
N SER A 25 -22.13 -33.27 -8.75
CA SER A 25 -22.66 -32.95 -7.42
C SER A 25 -23.04 -31.46 -7.36
N PRO A 26 -24.25 -31.12 -6.89
CA PRO A 26 -24.67 -29.73 -6.73
C PRO A 26 -23.81 -28.97 -5.71
N ASP A 27 -23.07 -29.67 -4.85
CA ASP A 27 -22.15 -29.06 -3.87
C ASP A 27 -20.80 -28.67 -4.48
N ARG A 28 -20.57 -28.93 -5.79
CA ARG A 28 -19.29 -28.63 -6.42
C ARG A 28 -19.16 -27.13 -6.71
N LEU A 29 -18.21 -26.49 -6.03
CA LEU A 29 -17.80 -25.12 -6.32
C LEU A 29 -17.18 -25.00 -7.72
N THR A 30 -17.79 -24.19 -8.57
CA THR A 30 -17.29 -23.85 -9.91
C THR A 30 -16.66 -22.47 -9.95
N GLY A 31 -15.92 -22.17 -11.02
CA GLY A 31 -15.37 -20.83 -11.24
C GLY A 31 -16.45 -19.74 -11.28
N THR A 32 -17.63 -20.07 -11.79
CA THR A 32 -18.79 -19.16 -11.80
C THR A 32 -19.25 -18.82 -10.39
N ASP A 33 -19.32 -19.81 -9.50
CA ASP A 33 -19.72 -19.60 -8.10
C ASP A 33 -18.71 -18.71 -7.37
N VAL A 34 -17.41 -18.90 -7.65
CA VAL A 34 -16.34 -18.05 -7.11
C VAL A 34 -16.47 -16.61 -7.61
N MET A 35 -16.72 -16.41 -8.91
CA MET A 35 -16.91 -15.07 -9.48
C MET A 35 -18.19 -14.40 -8.95
N ALA A 36 -19.27 -15.15 -8.77
CA ALA A 36 -20.50 -14.65 -8.16
C ALA A 36 -20.30 -14.26 -6.68
N ALA A 37 -19.55 -15.08 -5.93
CA ALA A 37 -19.18 -14.78 -4.54
C ALA A 37 -18.29 -13.53 -4.45
N ILE A 38 -17.34 -13.35 -5.38
CA ILE A 38 -16.51 -12.13 -5.47
C ILE A 38 -17.39 -10.92 -5.77
N GLY A 39 -18.30 -11.01 -6.75
CA GLY A 39 -19.22 -9.93 -7.11
C GLY A 39 -20.12 -9.51 -5.94
N THR A 40 -20.73 -10.48 -5.25
CA THR A 40 -21.56 -10.21 -4.06
C THR A 40 -20.75 -9.65 -2.89
N THR A 41 -19.55 -10.17 -2.63
CA THR A 41 -18.64 -9.64 -1.62
C THR A 41 -18.20 -8.22 -1.95
N SER A 42 -17.96 -7.92 -3.24
CA SER A 42 -17.63 -6.57 -3.67
C SER A 42 -18.73 -5.59 -3.28
N SER A 43 -20.01 -5.95 -3.41
CA SER A 43 -21.11 -5.05 -3.03
C SER A 43 -21.15 -4.70 -1.53
N ARG A 44 -20.74 -5.64 -0.65
CA ARG A 44 -20.83 -5.49 0.81
C ARG A 44 -19.54 -5.02 1.46
N ALA A 45 -18.40 -5.42 0.92
CA ALA A 45 -17.07 -5.25 1.51
C ALA A 45 -16.05 -4.77 0.46
N ARG A 46 -16.42 -3.73 -0.30
CA ARG A 46 -15.59 -3.14 -1.37
C ARG A 46 -14.15 -2.92 -0.95
N PHE A 47 -13.95 -2.25 0.18
CA PHE A 47 -12.61 -1.90 0.66
C PHE A 47 -11.76 -3.14 0.97
N GLY A 48 -12.30 -4.09 1.73
CA GLY A 48 -11.57 -5.30 2.11
C GLY A 48 -11.20 -6.16 0.90
N LEU A 49 -12.11 -6.27 -0.06
CA LEU A 49 -11.86 -6.99 -1.31
C LEU A 49 -10.81 -6.27 -2.17
N ALA A 50 -10.89 -4.95 -2.28
CA ALA A 50 -9.92 -4.14 -3.02
C ALA A 50 -8.52 -4.24 -2.38
N ALA A 51 -8.45 -4.22 -1.04
CA ALA A 51 -7.19 -4.39 -0.33
C ALA A 51 -6.60 -5.80 -0.54
N PHE A 52 -7.44 -6.83 -0.52
CA PHE A 52 -7.03 -8.21 -0.75
C PHE A 52 -6.50 -8.43 -2.18
N PHE A 53 -7.22 -7.97 -3.21
CA PHE A 53 -6.77 -8.07 -4.60
C PHE A 53 -5.56 -7.19 -4.92
N GLY A 54 -5.49 -6.00 -4.32
CA GLY A 54 -4.32 -5.14 -4.42
C GLY A 54 -3.08 -5.81 -3.80
N LYS A 55 -3.22 -6.43 -2.62
CA LYS A 55 -2.14 -7.21 -1.98
C LYS A 55 -1.70 -8.39 -2.84
N ALA A 56 -2.64 -9.11 -3.45
CA ALA A 56 -2.34 -10.24 -4.31
C ALA A 56 -1.73 -9.85 -5.68
N GLY A 57 -1.67 -8.56 -6.01
CA GLY A 57 -1.12 -8.06 -7.28
C GLY A 57 -2.01 -8.35 -8.50
N ILE A 58 -3.29 -8.71 -8.28
CA ILE A 58 -4.22 -9.06 -9.37
C ILE A 58 -4.70 -7.79 -10.09
N SER A 59 -4.90 -6.70 -9.35
CA SER A 59 -5.57 -5.50 -9.85
C SER A 59 -4.95 -4.23 -9.25
N LYS A 60 -4.28 -3.46 -10.11
CA LYS A 60 -3.70 -2.16 -9.74
C LYS A 60 -4.77 -1.11 -9.45
N THR A 61 -5.92 -1.22 -10.10
CA THR A 61 -7.07 -0.35 -9.84
C THR A 61 -7.63 -0.56 -8.44
N ASP A 62 -7.69 -1.81 -7.97
CA ASP A 62 -8.18 -2.13 -6.64
C ASP A 62 -7.20 -1.67 -5.55
N GLU A 63 -5.89 -1.80 -5.79
CA GLU A 63 -4.86 -1.19 -4.94
C GLU A 63 -5.07 0.34 -4.81
N GLN A 64 -5.24 1.04 -5.93
CA GLN A 64 -5.49 2.48 -5.91
C GLN A 64 -6.78 2.84 -5.16
N GLN A 65 -7.86 2.07 -5.35
CA GLN A 65 -9.12 2.27 -4.62
C GLN A 65 -8.94 2.07 -3.11
N ALA A 66 -8.19 1.05 -2.70
CA ALA A 66 -7.89 0.80 -1.29
C ALA A 66 -7.09 1.96 -0.67
N VAL A 67 -6.03 2.42 -1.36
CA VAL A 67 -5.21 3.57 -0.91
C VAL A 67 -6.05 4.84 -0.83
N GLN A 68 -6.91 5.12 -1.80
CA GLN A 68 -7.79 6.30 -1.78
C GLN A 68 -8.81 6.24 -0.64
N ALA A 69 -9.40 5.07 -0.39
CA ALA A 69 -10.32 4.89 0.73
C ALA A 69 -9.62 5.11 2.08
N LEU A 70 -8.38 4.59 2.23
CA LEU A 70 -7.54 4.85 3.40
C LEU A 70 -7.19 6.33 3.56
N ALA A 71 -6.86 7.02 2.47
CA ALA A 71 -6.55 8.44 2.51
C ALA A 71 -7.76 9.28 2.95
N ARG A 72 -8.96 8.94 2.45
CA ARG A 72 -10.23 9.58 2.88
C ARG A 72 -10.47 9.37 4.37
N HIS A 73 -10.36 8.12 4.83
CA HIS A 73 -10.50 7.80 6.24
C HIS A 73 -9.50 8.58 7.09
N ALA A 74 -8.23 8.65 6.68
CA ALA A 74 -7.19 9.39 7.37
C ALA A 74 -7.51 10.90 7.45
N MET A 75 -8.03 11.50 6.37
CA MET A 75 -8.45 12.90 6.35
C MET A 75 -9.57 13.20 7.35
N ASP A 76 -10.54 12.29 7.47
CA ASP A 76 -11.69 12.42 8.38
C ASP A 76 -11.28 12.23 9.85
N THR A 77 -10.39 11.28 10.13
CA THR A 77 -9.95 10.95 11.49
C THR A 77 -8.81 11.83 12.00
N ALA A 78 -8.11 12.57 11.13
CA ALA A 78 -6.92 13.31 11.52
C ALA A 78 -7.22 14.37 12.60
N PRO A 79 -6.39 14.43 13.66
CA PRO A 79 -6.57 15.44 14.70
C PRO A 79 -6.28 16.85 14.17
N LYS A 80 -6.94 17.85 14.77
CA LYS A 80 -6.83 19.26 14.36
C LYS A 80 -5.39 19.77 14.29
N ASN A 81 -4.52 19.30 15.19
CA ASN A 81 -3.11 19.69 15.23
C ASN A 81 -2.33 19.20 14.01
N VAL A 82 -2.59 17.97 13.55
CA VAL A 82 -1.98 17.42 12.33
C VAL A 82 -2.46 18.18 11.11
N ARG A 83 -3.75 18.52 11.05
CA ARG A 83 -4.31 19.32 9.96
C ARG A 83 -3.69 20.73 9.89
N LYS A 84 -3.50 21.38 11.05
CA LYS A 84 -2.83 22.69 11.13
C LYS A 84 -1.35 22.60 10.74
N ALA A 85 -0.64 21.57 11.18
CA ALA A 85 0.77 21.39 10.91
C ALA A 85 1.06 21.10 9.42
N ALA A 86 0.22 20.28 8.79
CA ALA A 86 0.39 19.93 7.38
C ALA A 86 -0.06 21.05 6.42
N GLY A 87 -0.96 21.94 6.85
CA GLY A 87 -1.39 23.10 6.06
C GLY A 87 -1.96 22.70 4.69
N GLY A 88 -1.48 23.36 3.63
CA GLY A 88 -1.92 23.10 2.25
C GLY A 88 -1.57 21.71 1.73
N GLU A 89 -0.56 21.06 2.32
CA GLU A 89 -0.11 19.71 1.93
C GLU A 89 -0.88 18.60 2.65
N PHE A 90 -1.88 18.93 3.47
CA PHE A 90 -2.61 17.96 4.28
C PHE A 90 -3.15 16.77 3.47
N GLY A 91 -3.74 17.01 2.30
CA GLY A 91 -4.23 15.95 1.41
C GLY A 91 -3.12 15.04 0.90
N TRP A 92 -1.99 15.62 0.50
CA TRP A 92 -0.80 14.87 0.07
C TRP A 92 -0.21 14.05 1.21
N CYS A 93 -0.09 14.62 2.41
CA CYS A 93 0.39 13.90 3.59
C CYS A 93 -0.49 12.67 3.89
N MET A 94 -1.81 12.80 3.86
CA MET A 94 -2.72 11.67 4.09
C MET A 94 -2.62 10.61 2.99
N LEU A 95 -2.43 11.02 1.73
CA LEU A 95 -2.22 10.09 0.63
C LEU A 95 -0.93 9.27 0.80
N VAL A 96 0.17 9.94 1.16
CA VAL A 96 1.46 9.28 1.42
C VAL A 96 1.32 8.31 2.60
N LEU A 97 0.72 8.73 3.70
CA LEU A 97 0.45 7.86 4.86
C LEU A 97 -0.38 6.62 4.46
N ALA A 98 -1.42 6.81 3.65
CA ALA A 98 -2.25 5.71 3.16
C ALA A 98 -1.47 4.73 2.27
N GLN A 99 -0.57 5.21 1.42
CA GLN A 99 0.31 4.35 0.61
C GLN A 99 1.25 3.52 1.49
N PHE A 100 1.88 4.15 2.49
CA PHE A 100 2.75 3.43 3.44
C PHE A 100 1.97 2.40 4.27
N ALA A 101 0.77 2.76 4.75
CA ALA A 101 -0.09 1.85 5.49
C ALA A 101 -0.53 0.66 4.65
N PHE A 102 -0.92 0.90 3.38
CA PHE A 102 -1.27 -0.18 2.46
C PHE A 102 -0.07 -1.07 2.13
N ALA A 103 1.10 -0.48 1.91
CA ALA A 103 2.33 -1.23 1.67
C ALA A 103 2.75 -2.09 2.88
N GLU A 104 2.50 -1.61 4.10
CA GLU A 104 2.73 -2.39 5.33
C GLU A 104 1.73 -3.54 5.45
N TYR A 105 0.45 -3.30 5.13
CA TYR A 105 -0.57 -4.34 5.08
C TYR A 105 -0.28 -5.42 4.02
N SER A 106 0.23 -5.02 2.85
CA SER A 106 0.52 -5.94 1.75
C SER A 106 1.77 -6.77 1.98
N ARG A 107 2.73 -6.26 2.76
CA ARG A 107 3.89 -7.03 3.24
C ARG A 107 3.42 -8.20 4.11
N SER A 108 4.06 -9.36 3.93
CA SER A 108 3.82 -10.52 4.80
C SER A 108 4.52 -10.32 6.14
N ALA A 109 3.98 -10.87 7.23
CA ALA A 109 4.59 -10.78 8.57
C ALA A 109 6.04 -11.34 8.65
N ALA A 110 6.49 -12.07 7.62
CA ALA A 110 7.84 -12.62 7.49
C ALA A 110 8.79 -11.78 6.61
N THR A 111 8.32 -10.73 5.92
CA THR A 111 9.20 -9.91 5.08
C THR A 111 9.94 -8.88 5.91
N SER A 112 11.12 -9.25 6.43
CA SER A 112 12.10 -8.28 6.94
C SER A 112 12.80 -7.62 5.75
N VAL A 113 12.25 -6.50 5.26
CA VAL A 113 12.97 -5.67 4.28
C VAL A 113 13.85 -4.68 5.03
N THR A 114 15.16 -4.75 4.78
CA THR A 114 16.08 -3.70 5.22
C THR A 114 15.72 -2.42 4.47
N CYS A 115 15.31 -1.38 5.21
CA CYS A 115 15.11 -0.01 4.73
C CYS A 115 16.04 0.33 3.56
N HIS A 116 15.54 0.57 2.34
CA HIS A 116 16.41 0.77 1.18
C HIS A 116 17.29 2.03 1.29
N THR A 117 16.85 3.01 2.07
CA THR A 117 17.57 4.28 2.29
C THR A 117 18.65 4.17 3.36
N CYS A 118 18.36 3.48 4.45
CA CYS A 118 19.21 3.41 5.64
C CYS A 118 19.83 2.02 5.86
N LYS A 119 19.47 1.03 5.05
CA LYS A 119 19.88 -0.38 5.13
C LYS A 119 19.76 -0.98 6.54
N GLY A 120 18.78 -0.52 7.31
CA GLY A 120 18.54 -0.98 8.69
C GLY A 120 19.35 -0.26 9.78
N SER A 121 20.17 0.74 9.44
CA SER A 121 20.98 1.49 10.42
C SER A 121 20.19 2.51 11.24
N GLY A 122 18.97 2.87 10.81
CA GLY A 122 18.17 3.94 11.40
C GLY A 122 18.77 5.35 11.27
N ARG A 123 19.86 5.52 10.50
CA ARG A 123 20.58 6.79 10.34
C ARG A 123 20.96 7.03 8.87
N ILE A 124 20.85 8.28 8.43
CA ILE A 124 21.30 8.73 7.12
C ILE A 124 22.39 9.78 7.35
N THR A 125 23.62 9.48 6.93
CA THR A 125 24.72 10.44 6.98
C THR A 125 24.66 11.34 5.75
N ARG A 126 24.58 12.65 5.96
CA ARG A 126 24.59 13.64 4.87
C ARG A 126 25.80 14.54 5.01
N THR A 127 26.62 14.61 3.97
CA THR A 127 27.76 15.53 3.92
C THR A 127 27.27 16.90 3.46
N GLN A 128 27.42 17.92 4.31
CA GLN A 128 27.14 19.31 3.96
C GLN A 128 28.46 20.07 3.88
N THR A 129 28.81 20.56 2.69
CA THR A 129 29.98 21.42 2.51
C THR A 129 29.63 22.83 2.94
N THR A 130 29.84 23.16 4.21
CA THR A 130 29.74 24.54 4.70
C THR A 130 31.07 25.24 4.47
N ARG A 131 31.12 26.22 3.54
CA ARG A 131 32.26 27.13 3.44
C ARG A 131 32.22 28.10 4.62
N LYS A 132 33.12 27.92 5.59
CA LYS A 132 33.36 28.96 6.60
C LYS A 132 34.05 30.13 5.91
N VAL A 133 33.35 31.24 5.76
CA VAL A 133 34.00 32.52 5.44
C VAL A 133 34.68 32.98 6.73
N SER A 134 36.00 32.82 6.80
CA SER A 134 36.81 33.44 7.84
C SER A 134 37.24 34.80 7.33
N TYR A 135 36.90 35.86 8.05
CA TYR A 135 37.35 37.22 7.74
C TYR A 135 38.71 37.41 8.44
N PRO A 136 39.83 37.51 7.71
CA PRO A 136 41.15 37.61 8.33
C PRO A 136 41.36 38.90 9.13
N TRP A 137 40.45 39.87 9.00
CA TRP A 137 40.60 41.24 9.47
C TRP A 137 39.51 41.70 10.45
N GLY A 138 38.64 40.81 10.95
CA GLY A 138 37.65 41.18 11.99
C GLY A 138 36.27 40.52 11.85
N LYS A 139 35.25 41.16 12.44
CA LYS A 139 33.85 40.68 12.47
C LYS A 139 33.22 40.70 11.07
N ALA A 140 32.24 39.82 10.83
CA ALA A 140 31.49 39.77 9.58
C ALA A 140 30.74 41.09 9.31
N PRO A 141 30.70 41.57 8.05
CA PRO A 141 29.95 42.78 7.69
C PRO A 141 28.44 42.58 7.92
N TYR A 142 27.74 43.67 8.23
CA TYR A 142 26.32 43.68 8.61
C TYR A 142 25.35 43.17 7.53
N TRP A 143 25.81 43.01 6.30
CA TRP A 143 25.05 42.42 5.19
C TRP A 143 25.21 40.90 5.03
N GLY A 144 26.09 40.28 5.83
CA GLY A 144 26.42 38.86 5.77
C GLY A 144 25.79 38.01 6.88
N GLN A 145 24.82 38.55 7.61
CA GLN A 145 24.02 37.83 8.62
C GLN A 145 22.65 37.45 8.06
#